data_AF-A0A7W9SMS1-F1
#
_entry.id   AF-A0A7W9SMS1-F1
#
_cell.length_a   1.000
_cell.length_b   1.000
_cell.length_c   1.000
_cell.angle_alpha   90.00
_cell.angle_beta   90.00
_cell.angle_gamma   90.00
#
_symmetry.space_group_name_H-M   'P 1'
#
loop_
_entity.id
_entity.type
_entity.pdbx_description
1 polymer ?
#
loop_
_entity_poly.entity_id
_entity_poly.type
_entity_poly.pdbx_seq_one_letter_code
_entity_poly.pdbx_strand_id
1 'polypeptide(L)'
;MSFQFLPLEKIRAAEDQPRKTFFQESLEELAASIKERGVLEPIVVRPHKKYPGFYEIIMGERRFRASQLAKMETIPAVIREMNDEDAAADALLENFQREDLNAIEKARAIQGLLKFMSYEKTARTLGVSDTTIRRLLDLLELPEAIQAELITRPGTLPVFGEGHARALLALNSDPQTQMRLVEKIKSEKMGVGALDQIIRAIQQYPTKKEIFLRVSGSVADQMIRSFRAGEEKAKPYKGQTAKDHIKGIDRKINDLSDTLDARVVDFISVEEMNHLLASLTQMTKQIESFSGKVRQALEKKDYGFREVYIHCPLCGRIELVGAVRCSICWTVLRRCTDCGNYDAANGRCSVFTKEVSADEAEAPRESSLSYRCVEYRPKFAPKGLPVVGESRGGGAGLRKF
;
A
#
# COMPACT_ATOMS: atom_id res chain seq x y z
N MET A 1 -0.52 12.43 53.49
CA MET A 1 -1.82 13.03 53.11
C MET A 1 -2.61 13.25 54.39
N SER A 2 -3.27 14.39 54.56
CA SER A 2 -4.14 14.66 55.72
C SER A 2 -5.53 15.09 55.25
N PHE A 3 -6.59 14.57 55.87
CA PHE A 3 -7.97 14.97 55.60
C PHE A 3 -8.38 16.07 56.59
N GLN A 4 -8.88 17.19 56.10
CA GLN A 4 -9.31 18.34 56.90
C GLN A 4 -10.44 19.09 56.21
N PHE A 5 -11.30 19.76 56.99
CA PHE A 5 -12.23 20.76 56.46
C PHE A 5 -11.50 22.09 56.33
N LEU A 6 -11.46 22.63 55.12
CA LEU A 6 -10.75 23.88 54.83
C LEU A 6 -11.75 25.01 54.57
N PRO A 7 -11.52 26.22 55.12
CA PRO A 7 -12.31 27.40 54.77
C PRO A 7 -12.19 27.69 53.28
N LEU A 8 -13.32 27.92 52.62
CA LEU A 8 -13.36 28.17 51.17
C LEU A 8 -12.53 29.40 50.76
N GLU A 9 -12.45 30.40 51.64
CA GLU A 9 -11.64 31.62 51.45
C GLU A 9 -10.13 31.35 51.35
N LYS A 10 -9.65 30.25 51.94
CA LYS A 10 -8.23 29.86 51.94
C LYS A 10 -7.85 29.00 50.73
N ILE A 11 -8.79 28.71 49.84
CA ILE A 11 -8.60 27.80 48.71
C ILE A 11 -8.65 28.61 47.42
N ARG A 12 -7.68 28.38 46.53
CA ARG A 12 -7.60 28.99 45.21
C ARG A 12 -7.58 27.92 44.12
N ALA A 13 -8.27 28.19 43.02
CA ALA A 13 -8.13 27.37 41.81
C ALA A 13 -6.78 27.65 41.14
N ALA A 14 -6.18 26.64 40.52
CA ALA A 14 -4.97 26.80 39.73
C ALA A 14 -5.25 27.69 38.50
N GLU A 15 -4.30 28.56 38.12
CA GLU A 15 -4.43 29.48 36.98
C GLU A 15 -4.54 28.73 35.63
N ASP A 16 -3.92 27.54 35.54
CA ASP A 16 -3.81 26.73 34.31
C ASP A 16 -4.79 25.55 34.26
N GLN A 17 -6.01 25.73 34.76
CA GLN A 17 -7.02 24.67 34.69
C GLN A 17 -7.49 24.41 33.24
N PRO A 18 -7.49 23.14 32.77
CA PRO A 18 -7.90 22.80 31.40
C PRO A 18 -9.38 23.08 31.14
N ARG A 19 -10.23 22.91 32.16
CA ARG A 19 -11.68 23.11 32.05
C ARG A 19 -12.03 24.57 32.29
N LYS A 20 -12.16 25.33 31.20
CA LYS A 20 -12.54 26.75 31.25
C LYS A 20 -14.06 26.98 31.15
N THR A 21 -14.80 26.04 30.58
CA THR A 21 -16.25 26.13 30.37
C THR A 21 -17.01 25.27 31.37
N PHE A 22 -17.92 25.89 32.11
CA PHE A 22 -18.84 25.20 33.02
C PHE A 22 -20.28 25.59 32.65
N PHE A 23 -21.15 24.60 32.47
CA PHE A 23 -22.57 24.85 32.23
C PHE A 23 -23.23 25.25 33.56
N GLN A 24 -23.78 26.46 33.60
CA GLN A 24 -24.33 27.07 34.81
C GLN A 24 -25.40 26.19 35.48
N GLU A 25 -26.35 25.65 34.69
CA GLU A 25 -27.42 24.76 35.16
C GLU A 25 -26.86 23.52 35.90
N SER A 26 -25.87 22.84 35.31
CA SER A 26 -25.24 21.65 35.92
C SER A 26 -24.47 21.94 37.21
N LEU A 27 -24.13 23.21 37.45
CA LEU A 27 -23.39 23.65 38.63
C LEU A 27 -24.35 24.05 39.74
N GLU A 28 -25.51 24.61 39.39
CA GLU A 28 -26.63 24.90 40.29
C GLU A 28 -27.27 23.62 40.84
N GLU A 29 -27.47 22.60 40.00
CA GLU A 29 -27.94 21.28 40.45
C GLU A 29 -26.99 20.65 41.48
N LEU A 30 -25.68 20.70 41.21
CA LEU A 30 -24.67 20.20 42.14
C LEU A 30 -24.63 21.02 43.44
N ALA A 31 -24.80 22.35 43.35
CA ALA A 31 -24.87 23.22 44.51
C ALA A 31 -26.09 22.91 45.39
N ALA A 32 -27.25 22.65 44.78
CA ALA A 32 -28.45 22.22 45.50
C ALA A 32 -28.21 20.90 46.25
N SER A 33 -27.61 19.91 45.57
CA SER A 33 -27.25 18.63 46.20
C SER A 33 -26.24 18.79 47.33
N ILE A 34 -25.23 19.65 47.18
CA ILE A 34 -24.22 19.90 48.22
C ILE A 34 -24.86 20.59 49.44
N LYS A 35 -25.82 21.48 49.23
CA LYS A 35 -26.54 22.15 50.31
C LYS A 35 -27.34 21.16 51.16
N GLU A 36 -27.92 20.13 50.56
CA GLU A 36 -28.70 19.10 51.28
C GLU A 36 -27.83 18.03 51.94
N ARG A 37 -26.79 17.55 51.24
CA ARG A 37 -26.06 16.33 51.62
C ARG A 37 -24.60 16.57 51.98
N GLY A 38 -24.13 17.80 51.85
CA GLY A 38 -22.71 18.12 51.94
C GLY A 38 -21.92 17.60 50.73
N VAL A 39 -20.61 17.78 50.79
CA VAL A 39 -19.68 17.27 49.77
C VAL A 39 -19.27 15.84 50.15
N LEU A 40 -19.71 14.85 49.37
CA LEU A 40 -19.46 13.43 49.66
C LEU A 40 -18.01 13.02 49.40
N GLU A 41 -17.44 13.47 48.27
CA GLU A 41 -16.05 13.21 47.93
C GLU A 41 -15.19 14.45 48.22
N PRO A 42 -14.12 14.33 49.03
CA PRO A 42 -13.26 15.47 49.33
C PRO A 42 -12.51 15.97 48.09
N ILE A 43 -12.24 17.28 48.06
CA ILE A 43 -11.35 17.87 47.05
C ILE A 43 -9.88 17.53 47.37
N VAL A 44 -9.00 17.54 46.38
CA VAL A 44 -7.56 17.35 46.60
C VAL A 44 -6.86 18.69 46.44
N VAL A 45 -6.09 19.08 47.44
CA VAL A 45 -5.37 20.35 47.46
C VAL A 45 -3.91 20.17 47.86
N ARG A 46 -3.08 21.15 47.53
CA ARG A 46 -1.71 21.28 48.03
C ARG A 46 -1.48 22.66 48.67
N PRO A 47 -0.50 22.83 49.55
CA PRO A 47 -0.13 24.15 50.07
C PRO A 47 0.24 25.12 48.93
N HIS A 48 -0.25 26.35 48.99
CA HIS A 48 -0.03 27.35 47.94
C HIS A 48 1.41 27.90 48.02
N LYS A 49 2.18 27.76 46.92
CA LYS A 49 3.59 28.15 46.89
C LYS A 49 3.86 29.63 47.19
N LYS A 50 3.01 30.53 46.67
CA LYS A 50 3.17 31.99 46.82
C LYS A 50 2.49 32.57 48.07
N TYR A 51 1.55 31.86 48.68
CA TYR A 51 0.68 32.41 49.74
C TYR A 51 0.61 31.41 50.91
N PRO A 52 1.50 31.54 51.90
CA PRO A 52 1.50 30.70 53.08
C PRO A 52 0.11 30.69 53.76
N GLY A 53 -0.38 29.50 54.13
CA GLY A 53 -1.70 29.32 54.74
C GLY A 53 -2.88 29.24 53.76
N PHE A 54 -2.62 29.43 52.46
CA PHE A 54 -3.58 29.13 51.39
C PHE A 54 -3.30 27.77 50.76
N TYR A 55 -4.29 27.24 50.05
CA TYR A 55 -4.24 25.97 49.35
C TYR A 55 -4.61 26.16 47.88
N GLU A 56 -4.00 25.36 47.02
CA GLU A 56 -4.28 25.30 45.60
C GLU A 56 -5.02 24.00 45.28
N ILE A 57 -6.10 24.10 44.49
CA ILE A 57 -6.91 22.96 44.06
C ILE A 57 -6.17 22.18 42.98
N ILE A 58 -5.96 20.88 43.24
CA ILE A 58 -5.45 19.92 42.27
C ILE A 58 -6.61 19.18 41.58
N MET A 59 -7.60 18.73 42.37
CA MET A 59 -8.78 18.03 41.86
C MET A 59 -10.07 18.48 42.55
N GLY A 60 -11.18 18.45 41.82
CA GLY A 60 -12.51 18.74 42.37
C GLY A 60 -12.97 20.20 42.23
N GLU A 61 -12.50 20.94 41.23
CA GLU A 61 -12.86 22.34 41.02
C GLU A 61 -14.39 22.57 40.91
N ARG A 62 -15.13 21.65 40.27
CA ARG A 62 -16.60 21.72 40.21
C ARG A 62 -17.24 21.69 41.60
N ARG A 63 -16.73 20.83 42.50
CA ARG A 63 -17.21 20.71 43.88
C ARG A 63 -16.89 21.97 44.67
N PHE A 64 -15.70 22.54 44.47
CA PHE A 64 -15.33 23.83 45.06
C PHE A 64 -16.29 24.96 44.62
N ARG A 65 -16.47 25.16 43.31
CA ARG A 65 -17.38 26.18 42.77
C ARG A 65 -18.83 25.98 43.21
N ALA A 66 -19.32 24.74 43.19
CA ALA A 66 -20.67 24.42 43.65
C ALA A 66 -20.83 24.64 45.16
N SER A 67 -19.79 24.39 45.97
CA SER A 67 -19.79 24.71 47.40
C SER A 67 -19.83 26.22 47.67
N GLN A 68 -19.18 27.02 46.83
CA GLN A 68 -19.29 28.48 46.88
C GLN A 68 -20.72 28.95 46.54
N LEU A 69 -21.34 28.38 45.49
CA LEU A 69 -22.75 28.68 45.15
C LEU A 69 -23.71 28.24 46.26
N ALA A 70 -23.45 27.09 46.89
CA ALA A 70 -24.21 26.59 48.03
C ALA A 70 -24.00 27.41 49.32
N LYS A 71 -23.09 28.40 49.31
CA LYS A 71 -22.70 29.23 50.46
C LYS A 71 -22.21 28.42 51.67
N MET A 72 -21.46 27.36 51.40
CA MET A 72 -20.76 26.62 52.46
C MET A 72 -19.66 27.51 53.05
N GLU A 73 -19.30 27.30 54.32
CA GLU A 73 -18.15 27.97 54.95
C GLU A 73 -16.85 27.17 54.75
N THR A 74 -16.97 25.83 54.80
CA THR A 74 -15.85 24.90 54.68
C THR A 74 -16.16 23.78 53.69
N ILE A 75 -15.10 23.17 53.16
CA ILE A 75 -15.18 22.02 52.24
C ILE A 75 -14.21 20.91 52.70
N PRO A 76 -14.62 19.64 52.69
CA PRO A 76 -13.72 18.53 53.02
C PRO A 76 -12.64 18.42 51.95
N ALA A 77 -11.38 18.38 52.39
CA ALA A 77 -10.21 18.38 51.53
C ALA A 77 -9.13 17.40 52.01
N VAL A 78 -8.41 16.81 51.06
CA VAL A 78 -7.21 16.02 51.31
C VAL A 78 -6.00 16.86 50.91
N ILE A 79 -5.13 17.18 51.88
CA ILE A 79 -3.90 17.93 51.67
C ILE A 79 -2.78 16.96 51.29
N ARG A 80 -2.16 17.20 50.14
CA ARG A 80 -1.01 16.46 49.62
C ARG A 80 0.13 17.43 49.35
N GLU A 81 1.32 17.11 49.87
CA GLU A 81 2.53 17.79 49.41
C GLU A 81 3.00 17.14 48.12
N MET A 82 3.07 17.94 47.07
CA MET A 82 3.47 17.52 45.73
C MET A 82 4.09 18.71 45.00
N ASN A 83 5.11 18.46 44.18
CA ASN A 83 5.71 19.51 43.34
C ASN A 83 4.76 19.87 42.18
N ASP A 84 5.14 20.83 41.32
CA ASP A 84 4.27 21.25 40.19
C ASP A 84 4.09 20.14 39.15
N GLU A 85 5.13 19.33 38.96
CA GLU A 85 5.14 18.25 37.98
C GLU A 85 4.19 17.12 38.39
N ASP A 86 4.23 16.71 39.66
CA ASP A 86 3.35 15.71 40.26
C ASP A 86 1.90 16.21 40.32
N ALA A 87 1.69 17.50 40.63
CA ALA A 87 0.37 18.11 40.62
C ALA A 87 -0.27 18.18 39.22
N ALA A 88 0.52 18.59 38.22
CA ALA A 88 0.09 18.60 36.83
C ALA A 88 -0.16 17.17 36.32
N ALA A 89 0.70 16.22 36.68
CA ALA A 89 0.53 14.81 36.34
C ALA A 89 -0.74 14.21 36.95
N ASP A 90 -1.01 14.46 38.24
CA ASP A 90 -2.22 14.01 38.93
C ASP A 90 -3.48 14.61 38.29
N ALA A 91 -3.49 15.91 38.00
CA ALA A 91 -4.62 16.58 37.35
C ALA A 91 -4.88 16.06 35.92
N LEU A 92 -3.82 15.72 35.17
CA LEU A 92 -3.93 15.09 33.85
C LEU A 92 -4.41 13.64 33.97
N LEU A 93 -3.98 12.91 34.99
CA LEU A 93 -4.37 11.52 35.26
C LEU A 93 -5.86 11.39 35.59
N GLU A 94 -6.41 12.26 36.44
CA GLU A 94 -7.85 12.28 36.74
C GLU A 94 -8.67 12.50 35.46
N ASN A 95 -8.23 13.42 34.60
CA ASN A 95 -8.89 13.66 33.33
C ASN A 95 -8.78 12.44 32.40
N PHE A 96 -7.63 11.76 32.37
CA PHE A 96 -7.40 10.58 31.55
C PHE A 96 -8.34 9.41 31.89
N GLN A 97 -8.66 9.22 33.17
CA GLN A 97 -9.54 8.15 33.66
C GLN A 97 -11.01 8.39 33.36
N ARG A 98 -11.39 9.53 32.79
CA ARG A 98 -12.78 9.80 32.43
C ARG A 98 -13.21 8.94 31.26
N GLU A 99 -14.34 8.25 31.42
CA GLU A 99 -14.90 7.36 30.41
C GLU A 99 -15.27 8.11 29.11
N ASP A 100 -15.51 9.42 29.18
CA ASP A 100 -15.96 10.25 28.06
C ASP A 100 -14.84 10.72 27.11
N LEU A 101 -13.56 10.51 27.42
CA LEU A 101 -12.48 11.01 26.55
C LEU A 101 -12.43 10.26 25.21
N ASN A 102 -12.35 11.01 24.12
CA ASN A 102 -12.11 10.44 22.80
C ASN A 102 -10.64 9.99 22.63
N ALA A 103 -10.38 9.19 21.59
CA ALA A 103 -9.06 8.60 21.35
C ALA A 103 -7.93 9.64 21.20
N ILE A 104 -8.22 10.77 20.55
CA ILE A 104 -7.26 11.87 20.36
C ILE A 104 -7.00 12.61 21.68
N GLU A 105 -8.01 12.82 22.50
CA GLU A 105 -7.85 13.42 23.83
C GLU A 105 -7.02 12.53 24.75
N LYS A 106 -7.26 11.21 24.73
CA LYS A 106 -6.45 10.23 25.45
C LYS A 106 -4.99 10.27 24.99
N ALA A 107 -4.75 10.32 23.68
CA ALA A 107 -3.42 10.41 23.12
C ALA A 107 -2.69 11.70 23.54
N ARG A 108 -3.38 12.86 23.51
CA ARG A 108 -2.81 14.15 23.96
C ARG A 108 -2.53 14.16 25.46
N ALA A 109 -3.39 13.56 26.27
CA ALA A 109 -3.16 13.42 27.70
C ALA A 109 -1.91 12.56 27.99
N ILE A 110 -1.73 11.44 27.29
CA ILE A 110 -0.52 10.60 27.36
C ILE A 110 0.71 11.42 26.95
N GLN A 111 0.65 12.14 25.84
CA GLN A 111 1.76 12.99 25.38
C GLN A 111 2.11 14.07 26.41
N GLY A 112 1.11 14.62 27.12
CA GLY A 112 1.29 15.52 28.25
C GLY A 112 2.01 14.85 29.44
N LEU A 113 1.57 13.65 29.84
CA LEU A 113 2.20 12.89 30.92
C LEU A 113 3.66 12.53 30.62
N LEU A 114 3.97 12.18 29.37
CA LEU A 114 5.34 11.87 28.94
C LEU A 114 6.33 13.03 29.06
N LYS A 115 5.84 14.28 29.26
CA LYS A 115 6.71 15.43 29.56
C LYS A 115 7.23 15.40 31.01
N PHE A 116 6.50 14.75 31.91
CA PHE A 116 6.77 14.75 33.36
C PHE A 116 7.26 13.40 33.88
N MET A 117 6.99 12.31 33.16
CA MET A 117 7.39 10.97 33.58
C MET A 117 7.83 10.09 32.42
N SER A 118 8.63 9.07 32.74
CA SER A 118 9.09 8.10 31.74
C SER A 118 7.93 7.28 31.19
N TYR A 119 8.14 6.74 29.98
CA TYR A 119 7.15 5.90 29.30
C TYR A 119 6.64 4.74 30.15
N GLU A 120 7.56 4.02 30.83
CA GLU A 120 7.22 2.91 31.72
C GLU A 120 6.40 3.36 32.94
N LYS A 121 6.72 4.53 33.51
CA LYS A 121 5.98 5.10 34.64
C LYS A 121 4.57 5.51 34.20
N THR A 122 4.42 6.08 33.00
CA THR A 122 3.10 6.40 32.41
C THR A 122 2.23 5.15 32.25
N ALA A 123 2.77 4.06 31.67
CA ALA A 123 2.05 2.80 31.49
C ALA A 123 1.52 2.24 32.81
N ARG A 124 2.38 2.17 33.83
CA ARG A 124 2.00 1.70 35.17
C ARG A 124 0.97 2.61 35.83
N THR A 125 1.13 3.92 35.72
CA THR A 125 0.24 4.90 36.36
C THR A 125 -1.16 4.87 35.75
N LEU A 126 -1.25 4.72 34.44
CA LEU A 126 -2.52 4.64 33.70
C LEU A 126 -3.16 3.24 33.73
N GLY A 127 -2.42 2.20 34.16
CA GLY A 127 -2.91 0.82 34.16
C GLY A 127 -3.14 0.25 32.75
N VAL A 128 -2.41 0.74 31.74
CA VAL A 128 -2.56 0.32 30.34
C VAL A 128 -1.27 -0.31 29.82
N SER A 129 -1.40 -1.18 28.82
CA SER A 129 -0.23 -1.80 28.19
C SER A 129 0.57 -0.77 27.36
N ASP A 130 1.88 -1.00 27.24
CA ASP A 130 2.75 -0.25 26.32
C ASP A 130 2.21 -0.23 24.89
N THR A 131 1.61 -1.33 24.44
CA THR A 131 0.99 -1.40 23.11
C THR A 131 -0.19 -0.44 22.96
N THR A 132 -0.97 -0.23 24.02
CA THR A 132 -2.08 0.72 24.04
C THR A 132 -1.57 2.15 23.99
N ILE A 133 -0.54 2.46 24.76
CA ILE A 133 0.09 3.79 24.75
C ILE A 133 0.62 4.13 23.37
N ARG A 134 1.41 3.23 22.77
CA ARG A 134 1.95 3.43 21.42
C ARG A 134 0.83 3.66 20.41
N ARG A 135 -0.18 2.77 20.39
CA ARG A 135 -1.34 2.89 19.47
C ARG A 135 -2.09 4.21 19.58
N LEU A 136 -2.21 4.77 20.78
CA LEU A 136 -2.85 6.06 20.99
C LEU A 136 -1.96 7.20 20.50
N LEU A 137 -0.66 7.17 20.84
CA LEU A 137 0.30 8.17 20.39
C LEU A 137 0.45 8.20 18.87
N ASP A 138 0.41 7.04 18.21
CA ASP A 138 0.48 6.94 16.75
C ASP A 138 -0.64 7.77 16.08
N LEU A 139 -1.81 7.92 16.72
CA LEU A 139 -2.92 8.74 16.18
C LEU A 139 -2.57 10.22 16.06
N LEU A 140 -1.62 10.72 16.86
CA LEU A 140 -1.15 12.11 16.79
C LEU A 140 -0.23 12.37 15.59
N GLU A 141 0.27 11.32 14.94
CA GLU A 141 1.07 11.45 13.72
C GLU A 141 0.21 11.69 12.47
N LEU A 142 -1.09 11.43 12.55
CA LEU A 142 -2.01 11.66 11.44
C LEU A 142 -2.24 13.17 11.23
N PRO A 143 -2.54 13.60 9.98
CA PRO A 143 -2.95 14.98 9.70
C PRO A 143 -4.14 15.42 10.58
N GLU A 144 -4.15 16.68 10.99
CA GLU A 144 -5.20 17.25 11.87
C GLU A 144 -6.62 17.03 11.33
N ALA A 145 -6.80 17.09 10.01
CA ALA A 145 -8.07 16.82 9.35
C ALA A 145 -8.60 15.41 9.63
N ILE A 146 -7.72 14.40 9.74
CA ILE A 146 -8.09 13.01 10.05
C ILE A 146 -8.28 12.83 11.56
N GLN A 147 -7.46 13.50 12.38
CA GLN A 147 -7.66 13.52 13.83
C GLN A 147 -9.05 14.07 14.20
N ALA A 148 -9.50 15.13 13.51
CA ALA A 148 -10.82 15.72 13.71
C ALA A 148 -11.96 14.71 13.46
N GLU A 149 -11.76 13.74 12.57
CA GLU A 149 -12.75 12.72 12.25
C GLU A 149 -12.91 11.65 13.34
N LEU A 150 -11.93 11.52 14.23
CA LEU A 150 -12.01 10.64 15.40
C LEU A 150 -12.72 11.31 16.59
N ILE A 151 -12.90 12.63 16.55
CA ILE A 151 -13.61 13.39 17.57
C ILE A 151 -15.12 13.19 17.33
N THR A 152 -15.65 12.07 17.82
CA THR A 152 -17.06 11.70 17.60
C THR A 152 -17.97 12.47 18.55
N ARG A 153 -19.15 12.88 18.06
CA ARG A 153 -20.22 13.44 18.91
C ARG A 153 -20.92 12.31 19.70
N PRO A 154 -21.38 12.56 20.94
CA PRO A 154 -22.08 11.55 21.74
C PRO A 154 -23.29 10.96 21.00
N GLY A 155 -23.46 9.63 21.04
CA GLY A 155 -24.70 8.95 20.61
C GLY A 155 -24.73 8.38 19.19
N THR A 156 -23.64 8.43 18.41
CA THR A 156 -23.56 7.79 17.08
C THR A 156 -22.38 6.82 17.01
N LEU A 157 -22.59 5.58 16.56
CA LEU A 157 -21.48 4.66 16.24
C LEU A 157 -20.67 5.25 15.09
N PRO A 158 -19.38 5.55 15.27
CA PRO A 158 -18.59 6.17 14.23
C PRO A 158 -18.21 5.12 13.18
N VAL A 159 -18.53 5.41 11.91
CA VAL A 159 -18.11 4.59 10.75
C VAL A 159 -16.58 4.60 10.61
N PHE A 160 -15.96 5.73 10.95
CA PHE A 160 -14.51 5.91 11.00
C PHE A 160 -14.03 5.82 12.45
N GLY A 161 -13.12 4.90 12.76
CA GLY A 161 -12.69 4.65 14.15
C GLY A 161 -11.19 4.43 14.24
N GLU A 162 -10.68 4.17 15.46
CA GLU A 162 -9.25 4.01 15.72
C GLU A 162 -8.57 2.94 14.84
N GLY A 163 -9.29 1.87 14.48
CA GLY A 163 -8.79 0.85 13.57
C GLY A 163 -8.50 1.41 12.17
N HIS A 164 -9.42 2.22 11.64
CA HIS A 164 -9.26 2.87 10.34
C HIS A 164 -8.13 3.90 10.37
N ALA A 165 -8.10 4.74 11.40
CA ALA A 165 -7.06 5.75 11.56
C ALA A 165 -5.66 5.14 11.63
N ARG A 166 -5.48 4.06 12.40
CA ARG A 166 -4.18 3.36 12.46
C ARG A 166 -3.77 2.73 11.14
N ALA A 167 -4.70 2.17 10.37
CA ALA A 167 -4.38 1.62 9.04
C ALA A 167 -3.85 2.73 8.10
N LEU A 168 -4.41 3.94 8.18
CA LEU A 168 -3.99 5.08 7.35
C LEU A 168 -2.56 5.56 7.64
N LEU A 169 -1.97 5.26 8.80
CA LEU A 169 -0.58 5.62 9.13
C LEU A 169 0.43 5.13 8.09
N ALA A 170 0.14 3.99 7.44
CA ALA A 170 0.95 3.43 6.37
C ALA A 170 1.06 4.34 5.12
N LEU A 171 0.24 5.39 5.05
CA LEU A 171 0.20 6.37 3.96
C LEU A 171 0.52 7.80 4.45
N ASN A 172 1.23 7.96 5.58
CA ASN A 172 1.60 9.29 6.11
C ASN A 172 2.42 10.15 5.13
N SER A 173 3.12 9.54 4.17
CA SER A 173 3.79 10.25 3.09
C SER A 173 2.85 10.90 2.07
N ASP A 174 1.55 10.61 2.11
CA ASP A 174 0.55 11.04 1.13
C ASP A 174 -0.80 11.44 1.79
N PRO A 175 -0.87 12.62 2.42
CA PRO A 175 -2.07 13.09 3.13
C PRO A 175 -3.32 13.20 2.25
N GLN A 176 -3.16 13.53 0.97
CA GLN A 176 -4.30 13.65 0.04
C GLN A 176 -5.00 12.30 -0.16
N THR A 177 -4.24 11.23 -0.22
CA THR A 177 -4.76 9.88 -0.38
C THR A 177 -5.46 9.41 0.88
N GLN A 178 -4.88 9.71 2.05
CA GLN A 178 -5.52 9.40 3.32
C GLN A 178 -6.91 10.05 3.42
N MET A 179 -7.04 11.32 3.07
CA MET A 179 -8.34 12.02 3.08
C MET A 179 -9.36 11.39 2.13
N ARG A 180 -8.98 11.05 0.91
CA ARG A 180 -9.87 10.37 -0.04
C ARG A 180 -10.32 9.00 0.47
N LEU A 181 -9.44 8.28 1.17
CA LEU A 181 -9.80 7.01 1.80
C LEU A 181 -10.76 7.22 2.98
N VAL A 182 -10.60 8.27 3.78
CA VAL A 182 -11.56 8.64 4.84
C VAL A 182 -12.96 8.88 4.26
N GLU A 183 -13.07 9.67 3.19
CA GLU A 183 -14.34 9.92 2.51
C GLU A 183 -14.96 8.62 1.99
N LYS A 184 -14.13 7.75 1.39
CA LYS A 184 -14.54 6.43 0.90
C LYS A 184 -15.03 5.51 2.02
N ILE A 185 -14.36 5.49 3.16
CA ILE A 185 -14.76 4.68 4.33
C ILE A 185 -16.14 5.11 4.81
N LYS A 186 -16.40 6.42 4.87
CA LYS A 186 -17.69 6.98 5.28
C LYS A 186 -18.81 6.67 4.29
N SER A 187 -18.55 6.80 2.99
CA SER A 187 -19.57 6.58 1.96
C SER A 187 -19.91 5.10 1.77
N GLU A 188 -18.92 4.22 1.80
CA GLU A 188 -19.09 2.77 1.58
C GLU A 188 -19.31 1.97 2.87
N LYS A 189 -19.27 2.63 4.05
CA LYS A 189 -19.26 1.97 5.38
C LYS A 189 -18.22 0.84 5.43
N MET A 190 -17.03 1.15 4.93
CA MET A 190 -15.95 0.19 4.76
C MET A 190 -15.44 -0.29 6.12
N GLY A 191 -15.17 -1.59 6.25
CA GLY A 191 -14.50 -2.15 7.41
C GLY A 191 -12.97 -2.07 7.30
N VAL A 192 -12.27 -2.18 8.44
CA VAL A 192 -10.81 -2.05 8.53
C VAL A 192 -10.08 -3.03 7.61
N GLY A 193 -10.55 -4.28 7.48
CA GLY A 193 -9.91 -5.28 6.62
C GLY A 193 -9.93 -4.91 5.14
N ALA A 194 -11.02 -4.31 4.65
CA ALA A 194 -11.11 -3.84 3.26
C ALA A 194 -10.19 -2.64 3.01
N LEU A 195 -10.08 -1.73 4.00
CA LEU A 195 -9.13 -0.62 3.95
C LEU A 195 -7.68 -1.15 3.88
N ASP A 196 -7.31 -2.10 4.73
CA ASP A 196 -5.97 -2.71 4.73
C ASP A 196 -5.61 -3.32 3.37
N GLN A 197 -6.56 -3.99 2.71
CA GLN A 197 -6.36 -4.54 1.36
C GLN A 197 -6.09 -3.44 0.33
N ILE A 198 -6.87 -2.35 0.37
CA ILE A 198 -6.69 -1.22 -0.54
C ILE A 198 -5.33 -0.56 -0.31
N ILE A 199 -4.93 -0.33 0.94
CA ILE A 199 -3.63 0.26 1.29
C ILE A 199 -2.50 -0.62 0.77
N ARG A 200 -2.56 -1.94 1.00
CA ARG A 200 -1.57 -2.90 0.47
C ARG A 200 -1.52 -2.86 -1.06
N ALA A 201 -2.66 -2.77 -1.74
CA ALA A 201 -2.71 -2.70 -3.20
C ALA A 201 -2.11 -1.40 -3.74
N ILE A 202 -2.34 -0.27 -3.08
CA ILE A 202 -1.72 1.03 -3.43
C ILE A 202 -0.20 0.95 -3.28
N GLN A 203 0.29 0.34 -2.20
CA GLN A 203 1.73 0.17 -1.96
C GLN A 203 2.37 -0.81 -2.96
N GLN A 204 1.69 -1.91 -3.31
CA GLN A 204 2.18 -2.91 -4.25
C GLN A 204 2.15 -2.41 -5.71
N TYR A 205 1.15 -1.60 -6.08
CA TYR A 205 0.98 -1.08 -7.43
C TYR A 205 0.78 0.45 -7.43
N PRO A 206 1.83 1.26 -7.15
CA PRO A 206 1.70 2.72 -7.02
C PRO A 206 1.14 3.40 -8.28
N THR A 207 1.45 2.87 -9.47
CA THR A 207 0.98 3.40 -10.77
C THR A 207 -0.52 3.20 -10.98
N LYS A 208 -1.17 2.31 -10.22
CA LYS A 208 -2.61 2.00 -10.31
C LYS A 208 -3.43 2.61 -9.16
N LYS A 209 -2.82 3.46 -8.34
CA LYS A 209 -3.43 4.11 -7.17
C LYS A 209 -4.81 4.73 -7.45
N GLU A 210 -4.97 5.49 -8.54
CA GLU A 210 -6.25 6.11 -8.90
C GLU A 210 -7.38 5.10 -9.13
N ILE A 211 -7.05 3.90 -9.62
CA ILE A 211 -8.04 2.85 -9.86
C ILE A 211 -8.58 2.35 -8.52
N PHE A 212 -7.70 2.06 -7.55
CA PHE A 212 -8.10 1.57 -6.23
C PHE A 212 -8.92 2.57 -5.41
N LEU A 213 -8.70 3.87 -5.62
CA LEU A 213 -9.48 4.91 -4.93
C LEU A 213 -10.92 5.02 -5.47
N ARG A 214 -11.14 4.72 -6.76
CA ARG A 214 -12.44 4.91 -7.43
C ARG A 214 -13.34 3.68 -7.37
N VAL A 215 -12.77 2.48 -7.38
CA VAL A 215 -13.55 1.24 -7.36
C VAL A 215 -13.98 0.87 -5.94
N SER A 216 -15.13 0.21 -5.77
CA SER A 216 -15.57 -0.25 -4.45
C SER A 216 -14.62 -1.31 -3.90
N GLY A 217 -14.62 -1.51 -2.57
CA GLY A 217 -13.74 -2.51 -1.92
C GLY A 217 -13.84 -3.91 -2.54
N SER A 218 -15.07 -4.36 -2.86
CA SER A 218 -15.31 -5.66 -3.52
C SER A 218 -14.70 -5.78 -4.92
N VAL A 219 -14.66 -4.69 -5.68
CA VAL A 219 -14.08 -4.66 -7.03
C VAL A 219 -12.56 -4.56 -6.95
N ALA A 220 -12.02 -3.81 -5.97
CA ALA A 220 -10.59 -3.79 -5.68
C ALA A 220 -10.08 -5.21 -5.37
N ASP A 221 -10.81 -6.00 -4.59
CA ASP A 221 -10.47 -7.39 -4.29
C ASP A 221 -10.43 -8.28 -5.55
N GLN A 222 -11.42 -8.15 -6.44
CA GLN A 222 -11.42 -8.88 -7.71
C GLN A 222 -10.23 -8.48 -8.60
N MET A 223 -9.88 -7.19 -8.62
CA MET A 223 -8.70 -6.68 -9.34
C MET A 223 -7.39 -7.21 -8.76
N ILE A 224 -7.25 -7.23 -7.44
CA ILE A 224 -6.06 -7.78 -6.78
C ILE A 224 -5.91 -9.28 -7.12
N ARG A 225 -7.00 -10.04 -7.11
CA ARG A 225 -6.99 -11.45 -7.51
C ARG A 225 -6.62 -11.64 -8.98
N SER A 226 -7.11 -10.80 -9.88
CA SER A 226 -6.76 -10.90 -11.31
C SER A 226 -5.31 -10.48 -11.59
N PHE A 227 -4.77 -9.49 -10.86
CA PHE A 227 -3.35 -9.14 -10.94
C PHE A 227 -2.47 -10.27 -10.42
N ARG A 228 -2.80 -10.88 -9.27
CA ARG A 228 -2.08 -12.05 -8.74
C ARG A 228 -2.17 -13.26 -9.66
N ALA A 229 -3.32 -13.53 -10.27
CA ALA A 229 -3.49 -14.60 -11.25
C ALA A 229 -2.70 -14.36 -12.56
N GLY A 230 -2.41 -13.10 -12.88
CA GLY A 230 -1.50 -12.72 -13.96
C GLY A 230 -0.03 -12.96 -13.61
N GLU A 231 0.36 -12.68 -12.37
CA GLU A 231 1.71 -12.93 -11.84
C GLU A 231 2.01 -14.44 -11.66
N GLU A 232 1.05 -15.24 -11.18
CA GLU A 232 1.18 -16.71 -11.00
C GLU A 232 1.29 -17.49 -12.32
N LYS A 233 0.99 -16.87 -13.47
CA LYS A 233 1.17 -17.50 -14.80
C LYS A 233 2.59 -17.41 -15.35
N ALA A 234 3.54 -16.79 -14.65
CA ALA A 234 4.95 -16.97 -14.94
C ALA A 234 5.47 -18.22 -14.22
N LYS A 235 5.01 -19.42 -14.65
CA LYS A 235 5.70 -20.65 -14.25
C LYS A 235 7.16 -20.52 -14.73
N PRO A 236 8.17 -20.82 -13.90
CA PRO A 236 9.55 -20.83 -14.35
C PRO A 236 9.64 -21.69 -15.61
N TYR A 237 10.26 -21.16 -16.67
CA TYR A 237 10.42 -21.83 -17.95
C TYR A 237 11.10 -23.18 -17.70
N LYS A 238 10.31 -24.27 -17.69
CA LYS A 238 10.87 -25.62 -17.76
C LYS A 238 11.27 -25.83 -19.21
N GLY A 239 12.57 -25.84 -19.47
CA GLY A 239 13.10 -26.21 -20.79
C GLY A 239 12.51 -27.55 -21.20
N GLN A 240 11.66 -27.54 -22.21
CA GLN A 240 11.12 -28.76 -22.82
C GLN A 240 12.10 -29.17 -23.92
N THR A 241 12.49 -30.44 -23.93
CA THR A 241 13.34 -30.94 -25.01
C THR A 241 12.54 -30.96 -26.31
N ALA A 242 13.22 -30.93 -27.46
CA ALA A 242 12.55 -31.12 -28.75
C ALA A 242 11.70 -32.41 -28.78
N LYS A 243 12.14 -33.45 -28.07
CA LYS A 243 11.43 -34.73 -27.90
C LYS A 243 10.10 -34.58 -27.15
N ASP A 244 10.04 -33.71 -26.15
CA ASP A 244 8.82 -33.44 -25.37
C ASP A 244 7.82 -32.62 -26.20
N HIS A 245 8.32 -31.67 -26.99
CA HIS A 245 7.50 -30.91 -27.93
C HIS A 245 6.90 -31.81 -29.02
N ILE A 246 7.69 -32.72 -29.60
CA ILE A 246 7.21 -33.69 -30.61
C ILE A 246 6.11 -34.57 -30.02
N LYS A 247 6.32 -35.15 -28.83
CA LYS A 247 5.28 -35.93 -28.13
C LYS A 247 4.01 -35.13 -27.87
N GLY A 248 4.13 -33.85 -27.56
CA GLY A 248 2.99 -32.96 -27.35
C GLY A 248 2.23 -32.67 -28.64
N ILE A 249 2.94 -32.53 -29.76
CA ILE A 249 2.34 -32.39 -31.10
C ILE A 249 1.60 -33.67 -31.48
N ASP A 250 2.21 -34.84 -31.29
CA ASP A 250 1.59 -36.14 -31.61
C ASP A 250 0.29 -36.37 -30.85
N ARG A 251 0.26 -36.06 -29.54
CA ARG A 251 -0.97 -36.15 -28.73
C ARG A 251 -2.08 -35.26 -29.27
N LYS A 252 -1.77 -34.00 -29.57
CA LYS A 252 -2.77 -33.05 -30.08
C LYS A 252 -3.30 -33.44 -31.47
N ILE A 253 -2.47 -34.06 -32.31
CA ILE A 253 -2.91 -34.59 -33.61
C ILE A 253 -3.91 -35.73 -33.40
N ASN A 254 -3.63 -36.65 -32.46
CA ASN A 254 -4.56 -37.73 -32.13
C ASN A 254 -5.87 -37.20 -31.55
N ASP A 255 -5.80 -36.26 -30.60
CA ASP A 255 -6.99 -35.63 -30.01
C ASP A 255 -7.86 -34.94 -31.08
N LEU A 256 -7.21 -34.26 -32.05
CA LEU A 256 -7.90 -33.62 -33.16
C LEU A 256 -8.54 -34.65 -34.11
N SER A 257 -7.84 -35.75 -34.38
CA SER A 257 -8.36 -36.86 -35.20
C SER A 257 -9.60 -37.50 -34.58
N ASP A 258 -9.62 -37.67 -33.26
CA ASP A 258 -10.77 -38.23 -32.53
C ASP A 258 -11.96 -37.26 -32.53
N THR A 259 -11.68 -35.95 -32.52
CA THR A 259 -12.70 -34.89 -32.53
C THR A 259 -13.32 -34.69 -33.91
N LEU A 260 -12.58 -34.96 -34.99
CA LEU A 260 -13.02 -34.82 -36.38
C LEU A 260 -13.55 -36.14 -36.96
N ASP A 261 -14.29 -36.90 -36.16
CA ASP A 261 -14.98 -38.12 -36.59
C ASP A 261 -16.08 -37.79 -37.63
N ALA A 262 -16.28 -38.66 -38.62
CA ALA A 262 -17.32 -38.52 -39.64
C ALA A 262 -18.73 -38.28 -39.06
N ARG A 263 -19.00 -38.80 -37.86
CA ARG A 263 -20.26 -38.60 -37.12
C ARG A 263 -20.52 -37.14 -36.72
N VAL A 264 -19.48 -36.31 -36.64
CA VAL A 264 -19.59 -34.90 -36.28
C VAL A 264 -20.19 -34.08 -37.43
N VAL A 265 -20.07 -34.55 -38.68
CA VAL A 265 -20.67 -33.89 -39.86
C VAL A 265 -22.19 -34.00 -39.87
N ASP A 266 -22.73 -35.08 -39.30
CA ASP A 266 -24.17 -35.36 -39.29
C ASP A 266 -24.98 -34.39 -38.40
N PHE A 267 -24.33 -33.67 -37.50
CA PHE A 267 -24.98 -32.84 -36.47
C PHE A 267 -24.49 -31.37 -36.41
N ILE A 268 -23.69 -30.91 -37.39
CA ILE A 268 -23.16 -29.54 -37.42
C ILE A 268 -23.93 -28.67 -38.41
N SER A 269 -24.16 -27.39 -38.06
CA SER A 269 -24.83 -26.42 -38.93
C SER A 269 -23.93 -25.94 -40.09
N VAL A 270 -24.53 -25.36 -41.13
CA VAL A 270 -23.80 -24.86 -42.31
C VAL A 270 -22.81 -23.74 -41.95
N GLU A 271 -23.15 -22.91 -40.97
CA GLU A 271 -22.29 -21.82 -40.48
C GLU A 271 -21.06 -22.35 -39.74
N GLU A 272 -21.27 -23.35 -38.88
CA GLU A 272 -20.20 -24.04 -38.15
C GLU A 272 -19.30 -24.85 -39.08
N MET A 273 -19.85 -25.49 -40.12
CA MET A 273 -19.07 -26.17 -41.16
C MET A 273 -18.12 -25.21 -41.88
N ASN A 274 -18.61 -24.03 -42.27
CA ASN A 274 -17.78 -23.02 -42.93
C ASN A 274 -16.66 -22.49 -42.02
N HIS A 275 -16.96 -22.28 -40.73
CA HIS A 275 -15.96 -21.88 -39.75
C HIS A 275 -14.88 -22.97 -39.53
N LEU A 276 -15.30 -24.24 -39.50
CA LEU A 276 -14.41 -25.39 -39.38
C LEU A 276 -13.48 -25.51 -40.60
N LEU A 277 -14.01 -25.37 -41.82
CA LEU A 277 -13.23 -25.37 -43.06
C LEU A 277 -12.18 -24.24 -43.09
N ALA A 278 -12.55 -23.03 -42.65
CA ALA A 278 -11.62 -21.91 -42.56
C ALA A 278 -10.48 -22.19 -41.56
N SER A 279 -10.81 -22.77 -40.41
CA SER A 279 -9.83 -23.12 -39.36
C SER A 279 -8.88 -24.23 -39.82
N LEU A 280 -9.38 -25.26 -40.50
CA LEU A 280 -8.56 -26.32 -41.11
C LEU A 280 -7.61 -25.78 -42.17
N THR A 281 -8.08 -24.85 -43.01
CA THR A 281 -7.25 -24.20 -44.03
C THR A 281 -6.10 -23.39 -43.39
N GLN A 282 -6.38 -22.65 -42.31
CA GLN A 282 -5.36 -21.91 -41.58
C GLN A 282 -4.33 -22.83 -40.92
N MET A 283 -4.76 -23.92 -40.29
CA MET A 283 -3.86 -24.91 -39.69
C MET A 283 -2.94 -25.54 -40.74
N THR A 284 -3.48 -25.92 -41.90
CA THR A 284 -2.71 -26.51 -43.02
C THR A 284 -1.57 -25.57 -43.45
N LYS A 285 -1.86 -24.28 -43.62
CA LYS A 285 -0.86 -23.26 -44.00
C LYS A 285 0.25 -23.09 -42.95
N GLN A 286 -0.08 -23.19 -41.66
CA GLN A 286 0.91 -23.11 -40.59
C GLN A 286 1.82 -24.35 -40.57
N ILE A 287 1.26 -25.54 -40.80
CA ILE A 287 2.00 -26.80 -40.90
C ILE A 287 2.97 -26.77 -42.09
N GLU A 288 2.53 -26.30 -43.25
CA GLU A 288 3.38 -26.15 -44.44
C GLU A 288 4.57 -25.22 -44.18
N SER A 289 4.32 -24.07 -43.54
CA SER A 289 5.39 -23.13 -43.18
C SER A 289 6.41 -23.73 -42.20
N PHE A 290 5.93 -24.47 -41.20
CA PHE A 290 6.79 -25.17 -40.26
C PHE A 290 7.62 -26.26 -40.96
N SER A 291 6.99 -27.08 -41.79
CA SER A 291 7.68 -28.10 -42.59
C SER A 291 8.77 -27.49 -43.48
N GLY A 292 8.51 -26.34 -44.10
CA GLY A 292 9.51 -25.62 -44.90
C GLY A 292 10.75 -25.22 -44.08
N LYS A 293 10.54 -24.71 -42.86
CA LYS A 293 11.64 -24.35 -41.95
C LYS A 293 12.45 -25.56 -41.50
N VAL A 294 11.78 -26.68 -41.21
CA VAL A 294 12.45 -27.94 -40.83
C VAL A 294 13.31 -28.46 -41.98
N ARG A 295 12.77 -28.48 -43.21
CA ARG A 295 13.53 -28.89 -44.41
C ARG A 295 14.75 -28.00 -44.64
N GLN A 296 14.56 -26.69 -44.55
CA GLN A 296 15.67 -25.73 -44.72
C GLN A 296 16.77 -25.92 -43.67
N ALA A 297 16.41 -26.22 -42.42
CA ALA A 297 17.37 -26.52 -41.35
C ALA A 297 18.15 -27.82 -41.62
N LEU A 298 17.46 -28.86 -42.11
CA LEU A 298 18.09 -30.13 -42.51
C LEU A 298 19.04 -29.96 -43.70
N GLU A 299 18.62 -29.22 -44.73
CA GLU A 299 19.42 -28.91 -45.92
C GLU A 299 20.71 -28.15 -45.57
N LYS A 300 20.61 -27.18 -44.66
CA LYS A 300 21.75 -26.36 -44.21
C LYS A 300 22.66 -27.05 -43.20
N LYS A 301 22.34 -28.28 -42.77
CA LYS A 301 23.01 -29.02 -41.68
C LYS A 301 23.16 -28.20 -40.39
N ASP A 302 22.22 -27.29 -40.14
CA ASP A 302 22.26 -26.37 -39.01
C ASP A 302 21.48 -26.97 -37.83
N TYR A 303 21.96 -28.13 -37.34
CA TYR A 303 21.35 -28.87 -36.23
C TYR A 303 22.38 -29.22 -35.14
N GLY A 304 22.10 -28.85 -33.88
CA GLY A 304 22.96 -29.10 -32.71
C GLY A 304 22.81 -28.04 -31.62
N PHE A 305 22.98 -28.41 -30.34
CA PHE A 305 23.01 -27.46 -29.22
C PHE A 305 24.36 -26.73 -29.20
N ARG A 306 24.36 -25.39 -29.28
CA ARG A 306 25.53 -24.57 -28.91
C ARG A 306 25.32 -24.04 -27.51
N GLU A 307 25.91 -24.69 -26.52
CA GLU A 307 25.99 -24.17 -25.15
C GLU A 307 27.14 -23.16 -25.10
N VAL A 308 26.84 -21.92 -24.69
CA VAL A 308 27.86 -20.86 -24.51
C VAL A 308 27.91 -20.54 -23.02
N TYR A 309 29.05 -20.83 -22.39
CA TYR A 309 29.33 -20.56 -20.98
C TYR A 309 30.20 -19.32 -20.83
N ILE A 310 29.84 -18.40 -19.93
CA ILE A 310 30.63 -17.20 -19.64
C ILE A 310 30.67 -16.95 -18.13
N HIS A 311 31.85 -16.55 -17.63
CA HIS A 311 32.06 -16.14 -16.24
C HIS A 311 31.51 -14.73 -15.98
N CYS A 312 30.74 -14.56 -14.90
CA CYS A 312 30.35 -13.23 -14.42
C CYS A 312 31.53 -12.55 -13.70
N PRO A 313 32.03 -11.38 -14.15
CA PRO A 313 33.15 -10.71 -13.50
C PRO A 313 32.77 -10.02 -12.17
N LEU A 314 31.48 -9.88 -11.85
CA LEU A 314 30.99 -9.24 -10.62
C LEU A 314 30.74 -10.25 -9.48
N CYS A 315 30.24 -11.45 -9.79
CA CYS A 315 29.92 -12.47 -8.78
C CYS A 315 30.72 -13.78 -8.91
N GLY A 316 31.56 -13.90 -9.95
CA GLY A 316 32.50 -15.01 -10.14
C GLY A 316 31.89 -16.35 -10.57
N ARG A 317 30.55 -16.48 -10.65
CA ARG A 317 29.89 -17.75 -11.01
C ARG A 317 29.90 -18.01 -12.53
N ILE A 318 29.93 -19.30 -12.87
CA ILE A 318 29.76 -19.82 -14.24
C ILE A 318 28.29 -20.20 -14.39
N GLU A 319 27.53 -19.44 -15.17
CA GLU A 319 26.12 -19.76 -15.40
C GLU A 319 25.71 -19.58 -16.87
N LEU A 320 24.73 -20.40 -17.27
CA LEU A 320 24.16 -20.51 -18.60
C LEU A 320 23.30 -19.26 -18.88
N VAL A 321 23.72 -18.42 -19.84
CA VAL A 321 23.08 -17.12 -20.07
C VAL A 321 21.79 -17.24 -20.90
N GLY A 322 20.70 -16.64 -20.41
CA GLY A 322 19.58 -16.22 -21.24
C GLY A 322 19.97 -14.98 -22.06
N ALA A 323 20.17 -15.15 -23.36
CA ALA A 323 20.59 -14.09 -24.28
C ALA A 323 19.39 -13.41 -24.95
N VAL A 324 19.32 -12.07 -24.93
CA VAL A 324 18.47 -11.35 -25.90
C VAL A 324 19.29 -11.14 -27.16
N ARG A 325 18.88 -11.81 -28.24
CA ARG A 325 19.47 -11.63 -29.56
C ARG A 325 18.75 -10.46 -30.23
N CYS A 326 19.52 -9.49 -30.71
CA CYS A 326 19.01 -8.58 -31.73
C CYS A 326 18.45 -9.43 -32.88
N SER A 327 17.17 -9.28 -33.20
CA SER A 327 16.44 -10.09 -34.18
C SER A 327 16.91 -9.89 -35.63
N ILE A 328 17.93 -9.06 -35.84
CA ILE A 328 18.42 -8.63 -37.14
C ILE A 328 19.92 -8.96 -37.27
N CYS A 329 20.77 -8.48 -36.36
CA CYS A 329 22.22 -8.66 -36.45
C CYS A 329 22.78 -9.75 -35.51
N TRP A 330 21.92 -10.44 -34.75
CA TRP A 330 22.28 -11.50 -33.81
C TRP A 330 23.22 -11.08 -32.67
N THR A 331 23.51 -9.78 -32.52
CA THR A 331 24.25 -9.25 -31.37
C THR A 331 23.51 -9.65 -30.09
N VAL A 332 24.24 -10.29 -29.17
CA VAL A 332 23.72 -10.79 -27.90
C VAL A 332 23.96 -9.74 -26.82
N LEU A 333 22.88 -9.16 -26.30
CA LEU A 333 22.93 -8.40 -25.05
C LEU A 333 22.77 -9.39 -23.89
N ARG A 334 23.74 -9.37 -22.97
CA ARG A 334 23.86 -10.32 -21.86
C ARG A 334 23.21 -9.71 -20.62
N ARG A 335 22.22 -10.39 -20.07
CA ARG A 335 21.51 -9.97 -18.86
C ARG A 335 21.80 -10.95 -17.74
N CYS A 336 22.20 -10.46 -16.57
CA CYS A 336 22.25 -11.27 -15.36
C CYS A 336 20.82 -11.48 -14.85
N THR A 337 20.42 -12.73 -14.60
CA THR A 337 19.08 -13.07 -14.09
C THR A 337 18.87 -12.66 -12.64
N ASP A 338 19.95 -12.53 -11.86
CA ASP A 338 19.88 -12.19 -10.44
C ASP A 338 19.91 -10.67 -10.18
N CYS A 339 20.77 -9.91 -10.87
CA CYS A 339 20.85 -8.46 -10.68
C CYS A 339 20.09 -7.65 -11.73
N GLY A 340 19.56 -8.30 -12.77
CA GLY A 340 18.73 -7.68 -13.80
C GLY A 340 19.46 -6.72 -14.75
N ASN A 341 20.71 -6.37 -14.47
CA ASN A 341 21.54 -5.47 -15.29
C ASN A 341 22.10 -6.20 -16.52
N TYR A 342 22.15 -5.44 -17.62
CA TYR A 342 22.90 -5.82 -18.80
C TYR A 342 24.38 -5.43 -18.62
N ASP A 343 25.30 -6.27 -19.10
CA ASP A 343 26.76 -6.05 -18.97
C ASP A 343 27.23 -4.73 -19.63
N ALA A 344 26.42 -4.16 -20.54
CA ALA A 344 26.62 -2.82 -21.12
C ALA A 344 25.26 -2.19 -21.53
N ALA A 345 25.13 -0.87 -21.39
CA ALA A 345 23.94 -0.11 -21.83
C ALA A 345 23.75 -0.11 -23.36
N ASN A 346 24.84 -0.39 -24.08
CA ASN A 346 24.97 -0.35 -25.52
C ASN A 346 25.86 -1.51 -26.02
N GLY A 347 25.49 -2.13 -27.13
CA GLY A 347 26.28 -3.15 -27.81
C GLY A 347 26.59 -2.73 -29.25
N ARG A 348 27.83 -2.96 -29.73
CA ARG A 348 28.21 -2.60 -31.10
C ARG A 348 27.57 -3.56 -32.11
N CYS A 349 26.79 -3.03 -33.03
CA CYS A 349 26.12 -3.78 -34.08
C CYS A 349 27.14 -4.31 -35.09
N SER A 350 27.12 -5.62 -35.36
CA SER A 350 28.02 -6.28 -36.32
C SER A 350 27.80 -5.84 -37.78
N VAL A 351 26.62 -5.31 -38.10
CA VAL A 351 26.22 -4.92 -39.46
C VAL A 351 26.52 -3.44 -39.74
N PHE A 352 26.22 -2.56 -38.77
CA PHE A 352 26.38 -1.11 -38.95
C PHE A 352 27.59 -0.53 -38.21
N THR A 353 28.31 -1.35 -37.43
CA THR A 353 29.48 -0.98 -36.59
C THR A 353 29.25 0.15 -35.58
N LYS A 354 27.99 0.57 -35.38
CA LYS A 354 27.52 1.57 -34.42
C LYS A 354 26.92 0.90 -33.18
N GLU A 355 26.90 1.62 -32.07
CA GLU A 355 26.35 1.17 -30.80
C GLU A 355 24.82 1.18 -30.80
N VAL A 356 24.21 0.13 -30.23
CA VAL A 356 22.75 -0.07 -30.12
C VAL A 356 22.39 -0.20 -28.65
N SER A 357 21.43 0.60 -28.17
CA SER A 357 21.02 0.60 -26.77
C SER A 357 20.06 -0.55 -26.42
N ALA A 358 19.98 -0.90 -25.14
CA ALA A 358 19.07 -1.95 -24.65
C ALA A 358 17.59 -1.63 -24.96
N ASP A 359 17.16 -0.39 -24.74
CA ASP A 359 15.78 0.05 -25.04
C ASP A 359 15.46 -0.02 -26.54
N GLU A 360 16.43 0.29 -27.40
CA GLU A 360 16.28 0.22 -28.87
C GLU A 360 16.20 -1.23 -29.38
N ALA A 361 16.82 -2.17 -28.68
CA ALA A 361 16.74 -3.60 -28.99
C ALA A 361 15.42 -4.23 -28.51
N GLU A 362 14.85 -3.74 -27.40
CA GLU A 362 13.58 -4.22 -26.85
C GLU A 362 12.35 -3.59 -27.54
N ALA A 363 12.42 -2.32 -27.97
CA ALA A 363 11.32 -1.59 -28.60
C ALA A 363 11.79 -0.50 -29.61
N PRO A 364 12.17 -0.88 -30.85
CA PRO A 364 12.70 0.06 -31.85
C PRO A 364 11.67 1.08 -32.35
N ARG A 365 12.06 2.35 -32.49
CA ARG A 365 11.24 3.48 -33.01
C ARG A 365 11.57 3.78 -34.46
N GLU A 366 10.75 4.53 -35.20
CA GLU A 366 10.99 4.78 -36.64
C GLU A 366 12.29 5.55 -36.95
N SER A 367 12.78 6.33 -35.98
CA SER A 367 14.06 7.03 -36.04
C SER A 367 15.26 6.15 -35.67
N SER A 368 15.03 4.94 -35.13
CA SER A 368 16.06 3.98 -34.71
C SER A 368 16.80 3.38 -35.89
N LEU A 369 18.10 3.12 -35.73
CA LEU A 369 18.93 2.52 -36.79
C LEU A 369 18.49 1.08 -37.07
N SER A 370 18.01 0.38 -36.05
CA SER A 370 17.41 -0.96 -36.15
C SER A 370 16.12 -1.00 -36.99
N TYR A 371 15.33 0.08 -36.98
CA TYR A 371 14.08 0.20 -37.75
C TYR A 371 14.34 0.43 -39.25
N ARG A 372 15.47 1.06 -39.59
CA ARG A 372 15.90 1.35 -40.97
C ARG A 372 16.71 0.23 -41.63
N CYS A 373 16.86 -0.91 -40.97
CA CYS A 373 17.57 -2.05 -41.53
C CYS A 373 16.76 -2.69 -42.66
N VAL A 374 17.41 -3.02 -43.77
CA VAL A 374 16.78 -3.49 -45.02
C VAL A 374 15.95 -4.78 -44.82
N GLU A 375 16.27 -5.57 -43.80
CA GLU A 375 15.55 -6.80 -43.44
C GLU A 375 14.65 -6.69 -42.20
N TYR A 376 14.50 -5.49 -41.62
CA TYR A 376 13.61 -5.28 -40.49
C TYR A 376 12.14 -5.44 -40.93
N ARG A 377 11.42 -6.36 -40.29
CA ARG A 377 9.96 -6.48 -40.44
C ARG A 377 9.29 -6.18 -39.10
N PRO A 378 8.58 -5.05 -38.96
CA PRO A 378 7.87 -4.75 -37.72
C PRO A 378 6.79 -5.80 -37.48
N LYS A 379 6.55 -6.13 -36.20
CA LYS A 379 5.57 -7.15 -35.81
C LYS A 379 4.13 -6.76 -36.16
N PHE A 380 3.88 -5.47 -36.43
CA PHE A 380 2.62 -4.92 -36.97
C PHE A 380 2.94 -3.79 -37.97
N ALA A 381 2.35 -3.83 -39.17
CA ALA A 381 2.46 -2.76 -40.15
C ALA A 381 1.20 -1.86 -40.10
N PRO A 382 1.31 -0.52 -40.12
CA PRO A 382 0.15 0.34 -40.28
C PRO A 382 -0.41 0.19 -41.71
N LYS A 383 -1.71 -0.03 -41.82
CA LYS A 383 -2.39 -0.10 -43.13
C LYS A 383 -2.48 1.31 -43.74
N GLY A 384 -1.82 1.50 -44.87
CA GLY A 384 -2.11 2.54 -45.85
C GLY A 384 -1.10 3.69 -45.89
N LEU A 385 -0.11 3.57 -46.78
CA LEU A 385 0.51 4.65 -47.56
C LEU A 385 1.43 3.99 -48.61
N PRO A 386 1.39 4.41 -49.89
CA PRO A 386 2.25 3.82 -50.92
C PRO A 386 3.63 4.50 -50.87
N VAL A 387 4.71 3.73 -50.87
CA VAL A 387 6.05 4.28 -51.11
C VAL A 387 6.64 3.69 -52.39
N VAL A 388 6.39 4.48 -53.44
CA VAL A 388 7.14 4.79 -54.65
C VAL A 388 8.63 4.41 -54.66
N GLY A 389 9.09 3.82 -55.77
CA GLY A 389 10.42 4.11 -56.33
C GLY A 389 11.36 2.92 -56.55
N GLU A 390 11.29 2.31 -57.73
CA GLU A 390 12.42 1.61 -58.34
C GLU A 390 13.63 2.55 -58.51
N SER A 391 14.86 2.02 -58.44
CA SER A 391 15.81 2.09 -59.57
C SER A 391 17.15 1.39 -59.31
N ARG A 392 17.38 0.34 -60.12
CA ARG A 392 18.57 0.00 -60.93
C ARG A 392 19.99 0.19 -60.35
N GLY A 393 20.82 -0.84 -60.54
CA GLY A 393 22.28 -0.66 -60.68
C GLY A 393 23.06 -1.97 -60.65
N GLY A 394 23.55 -2.42 -61.81
CA GLY A 394 24.23 -3.72 -61.99
C GLY A 394 25.63 -3.83 -61.36
N GLY A 395 26.24 -5.00 -61.49
CA GLY A 395 27.65 -5.17 -61.15
C GLY A 395 28.11 -6.62 -61.01
N ALA A 396 28.69 -7.15 -62.07
CA ALA A 396 29.34 -8.44 -62.21
C ALA A 396 30.39 -8.78 -61.13
N GLY A 397 30.74 -10.08 -60.98
CA GLY A 397 32.06 -10.42 -60.45
C GLY A 397 32.32 -11.82 -59.87
N LEU A 398 32.34 -12.83 -60.75
CA LEU A 398 33.39 -13.87 -60.84
C LEU A 398 33.81 -14.71 -59.61
N ARG A 399 33.37 -15.98 -59.66
CA ARG A 399 34.13 -17.26 -59.56
C ARG A 399 35.58 -17.27 -59.07
N LYS A 400 35.91 -18.31 -58.29
CA LYS A 400 36.93 -19.37 -58.53
C LYS A 400 37.21 -20.11 -57.21
N PHE A 401 37.40 -21.42 -57.10
CA PHE A 401 37.52 -22.55 -58.03
C PHE A 401 36.83 -23.77 -57.44
#